data_AF-A0AAV6ZMQ3-F1
#
_entry.id   AF-A0AAV6ZMQ3-F1
#
_cell.length_a   1.000
_cell.length_b   1.000
_cell.length_c   1.000
_cell.angle_alpha   90.00
_cell.angle_beta   90.00
_cell.angle_gamma   90.00
#
_symmetry.space_group_name_H-M   'P 1'
#
loop_
_entity.id
_entity.type
_entity.pdbx_description
1 polymer ?
#
loop_
_entity_poly.entity_id
_entity_poly.type
_entity_poly.pdbx_seq_one_letter_code
_entity_poly.pdbx_strand_id
1 'polypeptide(L)'
;MSDTRRRVKVYTLNEERQWDDRGTGHVSSTYVDRLKGMSLLVRAEADGSLLLESKINPNTAYQKQQDTLIVWSEAENYDLALSFQEKAGCDEIWEKICQVQGKDPSVEVTQDPIDESEEERFEEMPDTSNLIDLPSCELSKLEEIADLVTSVLSSPIRREKLSLALENEGYIKKLLQLFQTCENLENAEGLHHLYEIIRGILFLNKATLFEVMFSDECIMDVVGCLEYDPALAQPKRHREFLTKTAKFKEVIPITDSELRQKIHQTYRVQYIQDVILPTPSVFEDNFLSTLTSFIFFNKVEIVSMLQEDEKFLSEVFAQLTDESTDDDKRRELVNFFKEFCAFSQTLQPQNRDAFFKTLANLGILPALEIVM
;
A
#
# COMPACT_ATOMS: atom_id res chain seq x y z
N MET A 1 -27.70 -10.06 36.60
CA MET A 1 -27.22 -9.98 35.22
C MET A 1 -26.11 -8.96 35.24
N SER A 2 -24.90 -9.33 34.83
CA SER A 2 -23.79 -8.37 34.68
C SER A 2 -24.20 -7.31 33.66
N ASP A 3 -23.97 -6.04 33.95
CA ASP A 3 -24.34 -4.92 33.08
C ASP A 3 -23.40 -4.89 31.86
N THR A 4 -23.80 -5.58 30.79
CA THR A 4 -23.02 -5.68 29.55
C THR A 4 -23.03 -4.39 28.74
N ARG A 5 -23.95 -3.47 29.04
CA ARG A 5 -24.09 -2.20 28.32
C ARG A 5 -22.85 -1.34 28.44
N ARG A 6 -22.21 -1.32 29.61
CA ARG A 6 -20.99 -0.53 29.88
C ARG A 6 -19.70 -1.35 29.84
N ARG A 7 -19.78 -2.60 29.41
CA ARG A 7 -18.62 -3.50 29.37
C ARG A 7 -17.72 -3.18 28.17
N VAL A 8 -16.44 -2.96 28.45
CA VAL A 8 -15.43 -2.55 27.47
C VAL A 8 -14.12 -3.32 27.65
N LYS A 9 -13.37 -3.47 26.56
CA LYS A 9 -11.94 -3.76 26.59
C LYS A 9 -11.13 -2.50 26.36
N VAL A 10 -10.05 -2.32 27.12
CA VAL A 10 -9.12 -1.21 26.99
C VAL A 10 -7.90 -1.67 26.21
N TYR A 11 -7.49 -0.90 25.20
CA TYR A 11 -6.29 -1.17 24.43
C TYR A 11 -5.34 0.03 24.46
N THR A 12 -4.04 -0.23 24.40
CA THR A 12 -2.99 0.78 24.17
C THR A 12 -2.16 0.39 22.96
N LEU A 13 -1.78 1.36 22.13
CA LEU A 13 -0.83 1.11 21.04
C LEU A 13 0.59 1.00 21.60
N ASN A 14 1.34 -0.03 21.19
CA ASN A 14 2.72 -0.26 21.62
C ASN A 14 3.75 0.27 20.60
N GLU A 15 5.04 0.19 20.92
CA GLU A 15 6.15 0.67 20.07
C GLU A 15 6.22 -0.03 18.70
N GLU A 16 5.70 -1.26 18.60
CA GLU A 16 5.60 -2.03 17.35
C GLU A 16 4.30 -1.69 16.55
N ARG A 17 3.57 -0.66 16.97
CA ARG A 17 2.26 -0.24 16.42
C ARG A 17 1.19 -1.34 16.48
N GLN A 18 1.22 -2.19 17.50
CA GLN A 18 0.19 -3.19 17.78
C GLN A 18 -0.65 -2.80 19.00
N TRP A 19 -1.93 -3.18 19.00
CA TRP A 19 -2.85 -2.90 20.10
C TRP A 19 -2.73 -3.96 21.21
N ASP A 20 -2.19 -3.56 22.36
CA ASP A 20 -2.07 -4.41 23.55
C ASP A 20 -3.37 -4.35 24.38
N ASP A 21 -3.96 -5.51 24.68
CA ASP A 21 -5.13 -5.64 25.57
C ASP A 21 -4.71 -5.37 27.02
N ARG A 22 -5.23 -4.28 27.61
CA ARG A 22 -4.99 -3.88 29.00
C ARG A 22 -5.97 -4.51 29.98
N GLY A 23 -7.01 -5.17 29.48
CA GLY A 23 -8.02 -5.85 30.29
C GLY A 23 -9.45 -5.45 29.96
N THR A 24 -10.38 -6.21 30.51
CA THR A 24 -11.83 -5.99 30.39
C THR A 24 -12.39 -5.36 31.66
N GLY A 25 -13.27 -4.37 31.50
CA GLY A 25 -13.85 -3.62 32.60
C GLY A 25 -15.18 -2.96 32.25
N HIS A 26 -15.68 -2.13 33.15
CA HIS A 26 -16.89 -1.33 32.95
C HIS A 26 -16.55 0.16 32.90
N VAL A 27 -16.98 0.84 31.84
CA VAL A 27 -16.72 2.27 31.62
C VAL A 27 -17.79 3.16 32.25
N SER A 28 -17.36 4.26 32.85
CA SER A 28 -18.21 5.32 33.37
C SER A 28 -17.60 6.69 33.08
N SER A 29 -18.41 7.74 33.13
CA SER A 29 -17.95 9.12 32.97
C SER A 29 -18.37 9.95 34.18
N THR A 30 -17.39 10.49 34.91
CA THR A 30 -17.63 11.30 36.12
C THR A 30 -16.67 12.48 36.21
N TYR A 31 -17.06 13.52 36.93
CA TYR A 31 -16.15 14.63 37.22
C TYR A 31 -15.10 14.18 38.25
N VAL A 32 -13.82 14.37 37.93
CA VAL A 32 -12.69 13.99 38.78
C VAL A 32 -12.00 15.26 39.27
N ASP A 33 -12.09 15.54 40.58
CA ASP A 33 -11.62 16.81 41.16
C ASP A 33 -10.13 17.07 40.91
N ARG A 34 -9.29 16.03 41.03
CA ARG A 34 -7.83 16.12 40.80
C ARG A 34 -7.48 16.49 39.34
N LEU A 35 -8.30 16.09 38.38
CA LEU A 35 -8.14 16.39 36.95
C LEU A 35 -8.91 17.66 36.52
N LYS A 36 -9.76 18.20 37.41
CA LYS A 36 -10.62 19.36 37.17
C LYS A 36 -11.42 19.21 35.88
N GLY A 37 -12.08 18.07 35.69
CA GLY A 37 -12.86 17.81 34.48
C GLY A 37 -13.61 16.49 34.47
N MET A 38 -14.53 16.37 33.52
CA MET A 38 -15.20 15.10 33.21
C MET A 38 -14.16 14.11 32.69
N SER A 39 -14.15 12.90 33.21
CA SER A 39 -13.16 11.87 32.89
C SER A 39 -13.82 10.53 32.62
N LEU A 40 -13.24 9.75 31.71
CA LEU A 40 -13.58 8.36 31.45
C LEU A 40 -12.84 7.47 32.45
N LEU A 41 -13.58 6.61 33.14
CA LEU A 41 -13.09 5.68 34.14
C LEU A 41 -13.46 4.26 33.73
N VAL A 42 -12.47 3.35 33.66
CA VAL A 42 -12.72 1.92 33.45
C VAL A 42 -12.29 1.13 34.66
N ARG A 43 -13.21 0.36 35.26
CA ARG A 43 -12.92 -0.53 36.40
C ARG A 43 -12.86 -1.98 35.95
N ALA A 44 -11.78 -2.68 36.29
CA ALA A 44 -11.54 -4.08 35.92
C ALA A 44 -12.62 -5.01 36.45
N GLU A 45 -13.02 -6.01 35.65
CA GLU A 45 -13.94 -7.06 36.11
C GLU A 45 -13.30 -8.00 37.14
N ALA A 46 -11.97 -8.19 37.07
CA ALA A 46 -11.26 -9.18 37.87
C ALA A 46 -11.19 -8.81 39.36
N ASP A 47 -10.89 -7.55 39.66
CA ASP A 47 -10.57 -7.09 41.02
C ASP A 47 -11.12 -5.69 41.35
N GLY A 48 -11.83 -5.05 40.41
CA GLY A 48 -12.37 -3.69 40.59
C GLY A 48 -11.33 -2.58 40.57
N SER A 49 -10.07 -2.89 40.27
CA SER A 49 -9.01 -1.91 40.10
C SER A 49 -9.30 -0.96 38.94
N LEU A 50 -8.64 0.20 38.93
CA LEU A 50 -8.83 1.22 37.90
C LEU A 50 -7.89 0.93 36.73
N LEU A 51 -8.46 0.53 35.58
CA LEU A 51 -7.71 0.27 34.34
C LEU A 51 -7.43 1.55 33.56
N LEU A 52 -8.35 2.51 33.60
CA LEU A 52 -8.23 3.78 32.89
C LEU A 52 -8.83 4.91 33.72
N GLU A 53 -8.14 6.04 33.75
CA GLU A 53 -8.63 7.33 34.24
C GLU A 53 -8.11 8.44 33.32
N SER A 54 -8.91 8.76 32.30
CA SER A 54 -8.55 9.71 31.24
C SER A 54 -9.51 10.91 31.28
N LYS A 55 -8.95 12.12 31.31
CA LYS A 55 -9.76 13.35 31.27
C LYS A 55 -10.25 13.58 29.84
N ILE A 56 -11.53 13.89 29.69
CA ILE A 56 -12.07 14.34 28.39
C ILE A 56 -11.59 15.77 28.14
N ASN A 57 -10.52 15.92 27.37
CA ASN A 57 -9.95 17.23 27.04
C ASN A 57 -10.74 17.87 25.89
N PRO A 58 -10.99 19.20 25.91
CA PRO A 58 -11.72 19.87 24.84
C PRO A 58 -11.08 19.74 23.45
N ASN A 59 -9.76 19.59 23.38
CA ASN A 59 -8.98 19.61 22.14
C ASN A 59 -8.53 18.21 21.67
N THR A 60 -8.81 17.15 22.43
CA THR A 60 -8.46 15.78 21.99
C THR A 60 -9.39 15.34 20.87
N ALA A 61 -8.84 14.87 19.76
CA ALA A 61 -9.61 14.26 18.70
C ALA A 61 -10.02 12.84 19.11
N TYR A 62 -11.28 12.66 19.53
CA TYR A 62 -11.86 11.33 19.69
C TYR A 62 -12.44 10.89 18.36
N GLN A 63 -12.26 9.62 18.02
CA GLN A 63 -12.81 9.01 16.82
C GLN A 63 -13.67 7.81 17.18
N LYS A 64 -14.89 7.78 16.64
CA LYS A 64 -15.76 6.61 16.69
C LYS A 64 -15.51 5.75 15.46
N GLN A 65 -15.31 4.46 15.66
CA GLN A 65 -15.10 3.50 14.59
C GLN A 65 -16.03 2.29 14.74
N GLN A 66 -16.55 1.78 13.62
CA GLN A 66 -17.33 0.54 13.56
C GLN A 66 -18.46 0.46 14.62
N ASP A 67 -19.09 1.59 14.93
CA ASP A 67 -20.15 1.76 15.94
C ASP A 67 -19.83 1.40 17.40
N THR A 68 -18.72 0.71 17.66
CA THR A 68 -18.41 0.07 18.96
C THR A 68 -16.99 0.35 19.45
N LEU A 69 -16.23 1.18 18.74
CA LEU A 69 -14.88 1.59 19.14
C LEU A 69 -14.82 3.11 19.32
N ILE A 70 -14.11 3.54 20.35
CA ILE A 70 -13.70 4.93 20.54
C ILE A 70 -12.19 4.96 20.69
N VAL A 71 -11.51 5.70 19.82
CA VAL A 71 -10.04 5.79 19.74
C VAL A 71 -9.61 7.24 19.93
N TRP A 72 -8.54 7.49 20.69
CA TRP A 72 -7.95 8.81 20.83
C TRP A 72 -6.49 8.73 21.27
N SER A 73 -5.75 9.82 21.05
CA SER A 73 -4.40 10.01 21.59
C SER A 73 -4.48 10.70 22.96
N GLU A 74 -3.97 10.05 24.00
CA GLU A 74 -3.95 10.57 25.38
C GLU A 74 -2.75 11.47 25.63
N ALA A 75 -1.61 11.16 25.01
CA ALA A 75 -0.38 11.94 25.00
C ALA A 75 0.46 11.60 23.76
N GLU A 76 1.55 12.34 23.51
CA GLU A 76 2.49 12.07 22.42
C GLU A 76 2.99 10.61 22.49
N ASN A 77 2.79 9.85 21.41
CA ASN A 77 3.05 8.40 21.32
C ASN A 77 2.28 7.51 22.32
N TYR A 78 1.10 7.95 22.79
CA TYR A 78 0.27 7.17 23.70
C TYR A 78 -1.20 7.16 23.27
N ASP A 79 -1.54 6.20 22.41
CA ASP A 79 -2.89 6.01 21.89
C ASP A 79 -3.70 4.98 22.68
N LEU A 80 -4.97 5.29 22.87
CA LEU A 80 -5.94 4.48 23.61
C LEU A 80 -7.14 4.14 22.74
N ALA A 81 -7.68 2.94 22.97
CA ALA A 81 -8.96 2.53 22.41
C ALA A 81 -9.85 1.85 23.45
N LEU A 82 -11.14 2.18 23.41
CA LEU A 82 -12.19 1.47 24.12
C LEU A 82 -13.02 0.68 23.12
N SER A 83 -13.02 -0.65 23.27
CA SER A 83 -13.88 -1.55 22.50
C SER A 83 -15.08 -1.96 23.34
N PHE A 84 -16.25 -1.53 22.92
CA PHE A 84 -17.51 -1.77 23.61
C PHE A 84 -18.13 -3.08 23.16
N GLN A 85 -18.67 -3.82 24.12
CA GLN A 85 -19.45 -5.02 23.82
C GLN A 85 -20.80 -4.68 23.16
N GLU A 86 -21.38 -3.54 23.50
CA GLU A 86 -22.68 -3.09 23.00
C GLU A 86 -22.59 -1.68 22.41
N LYS A 87 -23.16 -1.50 21.20
CA LYS A 87 -23.28 -0.20 20.54
C LYS A 87 -23.95 0.85 21.42
N ALA A 88 -25.01 0.47 22.16
CA ALA A 88 -25.72 1.38 23.05
C ALA A 88 -24.82 1.97 24.15
N GLY A 89 -23.82 1.22 24.62
CA GLY A 89 -22.82 1.71 25.57
C GLY A 89 -21.82 2.67 24.95
N CYS A 90 -21.40 2.36 23.72
CA CYS A 90 -20.53 3.22 22.92
C CYS A 90 -21.19 4.56 22.66
N ASP A 91 -22.45 4.55 22.19
CA ASP A 91 -23.25 5.73 21.91
C ASP A 91 -23.38 6.62 23.16
N GLU A 92 -23.63 6.05 24.34
CA GLU A 92 -23.75 6.83 25.59
C GLU A 92 -22.44 7.52 26.03
N ILE A 93 -21.30 6.86 25.84
CA ILE A 93 -20.00 7.47 26.13
C ILE A 93 -19.66 8.52 25.07
N TRP A 94 -19.95 8.24 23.81
CA TRP A 94 -19.74 9.16 22.69
C TRP A 94 -20.53 10.46 22.88
N GLU A 95 -21.82 10.37 23.17
CA GLU A 95 -22.66 11.53 23.49
C GLU A 95 -22.07 12.37 24.63
N LYS A 96 -21.49 11.71 25.64
CA LYS A 96 -20.86 12.44 26.75
C LYS A 96 -19.59 13.16 26.33
N ILE A 97 -18.75 12.55 25.51
CA ILE A 97 -17.54 13.18 24.95
C ILE A 97 -17.93 14.39 24.11
N CYS A 98 -18.88 14.23 23.17
CA CYS A 98 -19.40 15.30 22.34
C CYS A 98 -20.00 16.44 23.19
N GLN A 99 -20.76 16.12 24.24
CA GLN A 99 -21.30 17.11 25.17
C GLN A 99 -20.19 17.93 25.85
N VAL A 100 -19.10 17.30 26.29
CA VAL A 100 -17.98 18.00 26.93
C VAL A 100 -17.23 18.89 25.94
N GLN A 101 -17.11 18.46 24.68
CA GLN A 101 -16.42 19.22 23.63
C GLN A 101 -17.30 20.21 22.87
N GLY A 102 -18.61 20.26 23.15
CA GLY A 102 -19.56 21.12 22.43
C GLY A 102 -19.79 20.71 20.98
N LYS A 103 -19.71 19.41 20.67
CA LYS A 103 -19.88 18.84 19.32
C LYS A 103 -21.22 18.14 19.19
N ASP A 104 -21.69 18.00 17.95
CA ASP A 104 -22.89 17.22 17.64
C ASP A 104 -22.56 15.72 17.74
N PRO A 105 -23.34 14.89 18.47
CA PRO A 105 -23.08 13.45 18.57
C PRO A 105 -23.16 12.64 17.27
N SER A 106 -23.67 13.23 16.18
CA SER A 106 -23.70 12.62 14.84
C SER A 106 -22.35 12.63 14.11
N VAL A 107 -21.35 13.34 14.65
CA VAL A 107 -19.99 13.30 14.09
C VAL A 107 -19.30 11.97 14.42
N GLU A 108 -18.46 11.49 13.50
CA GLU A 108 -17.59 10.32 13.73
C GLU A 108 -16.22 10.73 14.32
N VAL A 109 -15.85 12.00 14.23
CA VAL A 109 -14.62 12.57 14.83
C VAL A 109 -14.97 13.90 15.50
N THR A 110 -14.55 14.09 16.75
CA THR A 110 -15.00 15.23 17.56
C THR A 110 -14.19 16.50 17.33
N GLN A 111 -12.90 16.37 17.08
CA GLN A 111 -12.08 17.44 16.52
C GLN A 111 -11.70 17.00 15.12
N ASP A 112 -11.57 17.96 14.20
CA ASP A 112 -10.75 17.66 13.03
C ASP A 112 -9.42 17.15 13.58
N PRO A 113 -8.91 16.00 13.11
CA PRO A 113 -7.64 15.51 13.59
C PRO A 113 -6.69 16.69 13.51
N ILE A 114 -6.16 17.09 14.66
CA ILE A 114 -4.92 17.82 14.72
C ILE A 114 -3.95 16.80 14.13
N ASP A 115 -3.89 16.79 12.81
CA ASP A 115 -2.70 16.42 12.07
C ASP A 115 -1.58 17.09 12.86
N GLU A 116 -0.48 16.42 13.12
CA GLU A 116 0.71 17.01 13.75
C GLU A 116 1.35 18.08 12.82
N SER A 117 0.52 18.81 12.09
CA SER A 117 0.73 19.89 11.16
C SER A 117 0.11 21.21 11.64
N GLU A 118 -0.21 21.38 12.94
CA GLU A 118 -0.42 22.74 13.48
C GLU A 118 0.94 23.41 13.81
N GLU A 119 1.68 23.75 12.75
CA GLU A 119 2.35 25.06 12.66
C GLU A 119 1.34 26.15 12.23
N GLU A 120 0.04 25.99 12.50
CA GLU A 120 -1.00 26.98 12.21
C GLU A 120 -1.16 28.00 13.34
N ARG A 121 -0.06 28.69 13.66
CA ARG A 121 -0.09 30.05 14.22
C ARG A 121 1.02 30.89 13.63
N PHE A 122 1.06 30.98 12.30
CA PHE A 122 1.63 32.15 11.66
C PHE A 122 0.51 33.08 11.20
N GLU A 123 0.69 34.33 11.58
CA GLU A 123 -0.15 35.49 11.32
C GLU A 123 -0.59 35.55 9.84
N GLU A 124 -1.78 36.10 9.63
CA GLU A 124 -2.31 36.51 8.32
C GLU A 124 -1.21 37.02 7.36
N MET A 125 -0.76 36.17 6.44
CA MET A 125 0.17 36.49 5.36
C MET A 125 -0.30 35.78 4.08
N PRO A 126 -0.23 36.43 2.91
CA PRO A 126 -1.11 36.14 1.77
C PRO A 126 -0.65 34.94 0.93
N ASP A 127 -1.59 34.03 0.62
CA ASP A 127 -1.79 33.18 -0.59
C ASP A 127 -0.59 32.62 -1.39
N THR A 128 0.62 32.58 -0.85
CA THR A 128 1.84 32.15 -1.58
C THR A 128 2.54 30.94 -0.95
N SER A 129 2.18 30.51 0.26
CA SER A 129 2.81 29.37 0.98
C SER A 129 2.26 27.99 0.60
N ASN A 130 1.31 27.92 -0.34
CA ASN A 130 0.58 26.69 -0.69
C ASN A 130 1.15 25.90 -1.88
N LEU A 131 2.28 26.33 -2.45
CA LEU A 131 2.95 25.68 -3.58
C LEU A 131 4.08 24.79 -3.06
N ILE A 132 4.09 23.50 -3.45
CA ILE A 132 5.31 22.69 -3.33
C ILE A 132 6.21 23.13 -4.47
N ASP A 133 7.27 23.86 -4.16
CA ASP A 133 8.32 24.16 -5.12
C ASP A 133 9.29 22.99 -5.17
N LEU A 134 9.30 22.30 -6.31
CA LEU A 134 10.11 21.10 -6.48
C LEU A 134 11.54 21.56 -6.86
N PRO A 135 12.58 21.23 -6.07
CA PRO A 135 13.94 21.69 -6.36
C PRO A 135 14.40 21.23 -7.75
N SER A 136 15.28 21.97 -8.41
CA SER A 136 15.83 21.53 -9.70
C SER A 136 16.54 20.18 -9.55
N CYS A 137 16.37 19.29 -10.54
CA CYS A 137 17.07 18.00 -10.60
C CYS A 137 18.58 18.22 -10.83
N GLU A 138 19.31 18.46 -9.75
CA GLU A 138 20.76 18.66 -9.74
C GLU A 138 21.40 17.82 -8.62
N LEU A 139 22.64 17.36 -8.86
CA LEU A 139 23.37 16.52 -7.88
C LEU A 139 23.48 17.17 -6.49
N SER A 140 23.71 18.49 -6.45
CA SER A 140 23.83 19.24 -5.20
C SER A 140 22.52 19.44 -4.44
N LYS A 141 21.37 19.10 -5.04
CA LYS A 141 20.04 19.24 -4.44
C LYS A 141 19.40 17.89 -4.10
N LEU A 142 20.10 16.77 -4.29
CA LEU A 142 19.53 15.44 -4.01
C LEU A 142 19.12 15.26 -2.55
N GLU A 143 19.90 15.79 -1.60
CA GLU A 143 19.53 15.77 -0.18
C GLU A 143 18.22 16.55 0.07
N GLU A 144 18.14 17.78 -0.45
CA GLU A 144 16.94 18.64 -0.36
C GLU A 144 15.70 17.96 -0.95
N ILE A 145 15.85 17.26 -2.08
CA ILE A 145 14.75 16.51 -2.71
C ILE A 145 14.36 15.30 -1.86
N ALA A 146 15.33 14.56 -1.31
CA ALA A 146 15.06 13.40 -0.46
C ALA A 146 14.30 13.80 0.82
N ASP A 147 14.72 14.89 1.46
CA ASP A 147 14.06 15.46 2.64
C ASP A 147 12.64 15.93 2.32
N LEU A 148 12.45 16.60 1.18
CA LEU A 148 11.13 17.02 0.72
C LEU A 148 10.22 15.80 0.52
N VAL A 149 10.66 14.80 -0.26
CA VAL A 149 9.87 13.60 -0.56
C VAL A 149 9.51 12.86 0.74
N THR A 150 10.45 12.71 1.66
CA THR A 150 10.23 12.02 2.94
C THR A 150 9.26 12.80 3.82
N SER A 151 9.44 14.12 3.94
CA SER A 151 8.60 14.98 4.79
C SER A 151 7.15 15.07 4.34
N VAL A 152 6.85 14.84 3.05
CA VAL A 152 5.46 14.89 2.58
C VAL A 152 4.69 13.60 2.85
N LEU A 153 5.34 12.46 3.08
CA LEU A 153 4.67 11.16 3.19
C LEU A 153 3.68 11.08 4.36
N SER A 154 3.88 11.88 5.40
CA SER A 154 2.98 12.00 6.55
C SER A 154 1.67 12.75 6.24
N SER A 155 1.67 13.68 5.27
CA SER A 155 0.53 14.57 5.00
C SER A 155 -0.17 14.23 3.67
N PRO A 156 -1.44 13.77 3.67
CA PRO A 156 -2.17 13.42 2.45
C PRO A 156 -2.26 14.57 1.43
N ILE A 157 -2.45 15.80 1.90
CA ILE A 157 -2.57 16.99 1.04
C ILE A 157 -1.22 17.28 0.35
N ARG A 158 -0.11 17.19 1.09
CA ARG A 158 1.22 17.41 0.52
C ARG A 158 1.62 16.28 -0.43
N ARG A 159 1.22 15.04 -0.15
CA ARG A 159 1.39 13.91 -1.09
C ARG A 159 0.70 14.19 -2.43
N GLU A 160 -0.54 14.68 -2.41
CA GLU A 160 -1.28 15.03 -3.62
C GLU A 160 -0.55 16.12 -4.42
N LYS A 161 -0.17 17.21 -3.75
CA LYS A 161 0.55 18.32 -4.40
C LYS A 161 1.90 17.88 -4.97
N LEU A 162 2.66 17.06 -4.25
CA LEU A 162 3.95 16.56 -4.72
C LEU A 162 3.76 15.65 -5.93
N SER A 163 2.73 14.80 -5.90
CA SER A 163 2.41 13.91 -7.03
C SER A 163 2.15 14.71 -8.30
N LEU A 164 1.33 15.76 -8.21
CA LEU A 164 1.09 16.67 -9.34
C LEU A 164 2.37 17.39 -9.80
N ALA A 165 3.25 17.80 -8.88
CA ALA A 165 4.52 18.42 -9.24
C ALA A 165 5.47 17.44 -9.97
N LEU A 166 5.53 16.18 -9.53
CA LEU A 166 6.37 15.12 -10.12
C LEU A 166 5.87 14.67 -11.51
N GLU A 167 4.56 14.72 -11.74
CA GLU A 167 3.95 14.46 -13.05
C GLU A 167 4.36 15.52 -14.09
N ASN A 168 4.55 16.75 -13.64
CA ASN A 168 4.95 17.85 -14.50
C ASN A 168 6.45 17.78 -14.83
N GLU A 169 6.81 18.23 -16.04
CA GLU A 169 8.19 18.41 -16.51
C GLU A 169 9.09 17.18 -16.64
N GLY A 170 8.53 15.96 -16.54
CA GLY A 170 9.30 14.72 -16.67
C GLY A 170 10.34 14.55 -15.57
N TYR A 171 10.03 15.02 -14.35
CA TYR A 171 10.95 15.09 -13.22
C TYR A 171 11.55 13.72 -12.87
N ILE A 172 10.72 12.67 -12.83
CA ILE A 172 11.18 11.29 -12.57
C ILE A 172 12.27 10.88 -13.57
N LYS A 173 12.11 11.16 -14.87
CA LYS A 173 13.11 10.80 -15.87
C LYS A 173 14.44 11.55 -15.65
N LYS A 174 14.38 12.81 -15.22
CA LYS A 174 15.58 13.60 -14.87
C LYS A 174 16.29 13.02 -13.64
N LEU A 175 15.56 12.58 -12.61
CA LEU A 175 16.13 11.89 -11.45
C LEU A 175 16.85 10.59 -11.86
N LEU A 176 16.25 9.80 -12.75
CA LEU A 176 16.88 8.57 -13.25
C LEU A 176 18.14 8.85 -14.09
N GLN A 177 18.19 9.97 -14.83
CA GLN A 177 19.41 10.41 -15.50
C GLN A 177 20.52 10.80 -14.50
N LEU A 178 20.16 11.45 -13.40
CA LEU A 178 21.10 11.72 -12.31
C LEU A 178 21.60 10.44 -11.66
N PHE A 179 20.72 9.44 -11.49
CA PHE A 179 21.11 8.11 -11.02
C PHE A 179 22.20 7.48 -11.88
N GLN A 180 21.99 7.41 -13.19
CA GLN A 180 23.02 6.90 -14.11
C GLN A 180 24.34 7.68 -13.99
N THR A 181 24.26 9.00 -13.79
CA THR A 181 25.44 9.85 -13.57
C THR A 181 26.15 9.51 -12.25
N CYS A 182 25.40 9.37 -11.15
CA CYS A 182 25.93 8.98 -9.86
C CYS A 182 26.58 7.59 -9.89
N GLU A 183 25.98 6.62 -10.58
CA GLU A 183 26.57 5.28 -10.75
C GLU A 183 27.89 5.35 -11.50
N ASN A 184 27.95 6.10 -12.60
CA ASN A 184 29.17 6.25 -13.40
C ASN A 184 30.30 6.97 -12.65
N LEU A 185 29.95 7.84 -11.69
CA LEU A 185 30.90 8.56 -10.84
C LEU A 185 31.22 7.82 -9.54
N GLU A 186 30.60 6.66 -9.28
CA GLU A 186 30.67 5.93 -8.01
C GLU A 186 30.31 6.82 -6.80
N ASN A 187 29.37 7.76 -6.99
CA ASN A 187 28.93 8.69 -5.94
C ASN A 187 27.93 8.03 -4.98
N ALA A 188 28.45 7.36 -3.95
CA ALA A 188 27.63 6.62 -2.97
C ALA A 188 26.57 7.48 -2.27
N GLU A 189 26.91 8.71 -1.87
CA GLU A 189 25.98 9.62 -1.18
C GLU A 189 24.80 10.00 -2.08
N GLY A 190 25.07 10.38 -3.33
CA GLY A 190 24.03 10.67 -4.31
C GLY A 190 23.13 9.46 -4.59
N LEU A 191 23.69 8.25 -4.64
CA LEU A 191 22.94 7.01 -4.84
C LEU A 191 22.01 6.70 -3.66
N HIS A 192 22.44 6.95 -2.43
CA HIS A 192 21.60 6.81 -1.24
C HIS A 192 20.43 7.81 -1.24
N HIS A 193 20.67 9.08 -1.59
CA HIS A 193 19.57 10.04 -1.71
C HIS A 193 18.58 9.63 -2.80
N LEU A 194 19.06 9.14 -3.95
CA LEU A 194 18.21 8.66 -5.03
C LEU A 194 17.41 7.40 -4.66
N TYR A 195 17.98 6.50 -3.84
CA TYR A 195 17.23 5.41 -3.25
C TYR A 195 16.03 5.93 -2.45
N GLU A 196 16.26 6.86 -1.51
CA GLU A 196 15.20 7.42 -0.66
C GLU A 196 14.14 8.17 -1.47
N ILE A 197 14.56 8.95 -2.47
CA ILE A 197 13.65 9.68 -3.38
C ILE A 197 12.76 8.70 -4.13
N ILE A 198 13.33 7.71 -4.83
CA ILE A 198 12.55 6.76 -5.64
C ILE A 198 11.65 5.90 -4.76
N ARG A 199 12.13 5.47 -3.60
CA ARG A 199 11.35 4.74 -2.60
C ARG A 199 10.18 5.59 -2.10
N GLY A 200 10.41 6.84 -1.74
CA GLY A 200 9.36 7.77 -1.31
C GLY A 200 8.32 8.05 -2.40
N ILE A 201 8.74 8.22 -3.66
CA ILE A 201 7.82 8.38 -4.80
C ILE A 201 6.93 7.13 -4.95
N LEU A 202 7.47 5.91 -4.78
CA LEU A 202 6.65 4.70 -4.80
C LEU A 202 5.56 4.71 -3.71
N PHE A 203 5.90 5.20 -2.51
CA PHE A 203 4.96 5.31 -1.40
C PHE A 203 3.92 6.43 -1.56
N LEU A 204 4.07 7.34 -2.53
CA LEU A 204 2.97 8.23 -2.90
C LEU A 204 1.76 7.43 -3.41
N ASN A 205 1.97 6.21 -3.93
CA ASN A 205 0.95 5.24 -4.32
C ASN A 205 -0.02 5.79 -5.39
N LYS A 206 0.53 6.47 -6.41
CA LYS A 206 -0.22 7.11 -7.51
C LYS A 206 -0.02 6.39 -8.83
N ALA A 207 -1.13 6.13 -9.53
CA ALA A 207 -1.14 5.37 -10.79
C ALA A 207 -0.35 6.06 -11.91
N THR A 208 -0.53 7.38 -12.06
CA THR A 208 0.17 8.24 -13.02
C THR A 208 1.68 8.20 -12.85
N LEU A 209 2.18 8.22 -11.60
CA LEU A 209 3.61 8.09 -11.32
C LEU A 209 4.11 6.68 -11.67
N PHE A 210 3.34 5.64 -11.35
CA PHE A 210 3.67 4.26 -11.70
C PHE A 210 3.74 4.03 -13.22
N GLU A 211 2.87 4.66 -14.02
CA GLU A 211 2.95 4.60 -15.48
C GLU A 211 4.32 5.08 -16.00
N VAL A 212 4.85 6.17 -15.43
CA VAL A 212 6.17 6.70 -15.80
C VAL A 212 7.29 5.80 -15.27
N MET A 213 7.28 5.49 -13.97
CA MET A 213 8.32 4.72 -13.30
C MET A 213 8.46 3.31 -13.87
N PHE A 214 7.36 2.66 -14.19
CA PHE A 214 7.34 1.28 -14.67
C PHE A 214 7.30 1.18 -16.19
N SER A 215 7.41 2.30 -16.91
CA SER A 215 7.65 2.26 -18.35
C SER A 215 8.92 1.46 -18.67
N ASP A 216 8.98 0.85 -19.86
CA ASP A 216 10.12 0.00 -20.22
C ASP A 216 11.46 0.76 -20.25
N GLU A 217 11.42 2.06 -20.55
CA GLU A 217 12.58 2.95 -20.50
C GLU A 217 13.10 3.17 -19.06
N CYS A 218 12.22 3.20 -18.06
CA CYS A 218 12.55 3.67 -16.72
C CYS A 218 12.70 2.55 -15.69
N ILE A 219 11.96 1.44 -15.85
CA ILE A 219 11.79 0.44 -14.78
C ILE A 219 13.10 -0.18 -14.31
N MET A 220 14.07 -0.38 -15.21
CA MET A 220 15.36 -0.94 -14.84
C MET A 220 16.20 0.06 -14.04
N ASP A 221 16.12 1.35 -14.35
CA ASP A 221 16.79 2.40 -13.57
C ASP A 221 16.11 2.60 -12.21
N VAL A 222 14.77 2.50 -12.14
CA VAL A 222 14.02 2.49 -10.87
C VAL A 222 14.49 1.34 -9.99
N VAL A 223 14.59 0.12 -10.52
CA VAL A 223 15.14 -1.02 -9.78
C VAL A 223 16.59 -0.75 -9.38
N GLY A 224 17.38 -0.11 -10.24
CA GLY A 224 18.75 0.29 -9.97
C GLY A 224 18.86 1.23 -8.77
N CYS A 225 18.04 2.28 -8.69
CA CYS A 225 18.00 3.16 -7.52
C CYS A 225 17.72 2.36 -6.24
N LEU A 226 16.79 1.40 -6.31
CA LEU A 226 16.40 0.55 -5.17
C LEU A 226 17.46 -0.48 -4.76
N GLU A 227 18.58 -0.60 -5.47
CA GLU A 227 19.73 -1.43 -5.06
C GLU A 227 20.54 -0.80 -3.93
N TYR A 228 20.50 0.53 -3.80
CA TYR A 228 21.40 1.34 -2.95
C TYR A 228 20.78 1.71 -1.59
N ASP A 229 20.16 0.75 -0.93
CA ASP A 229 19.59 0.92 0.41
C ASP A 229 20.67 1.35 1.42
N PRO A 230 20.58 2.54 2.05
CA PRO A 230 21.56 3.03 3.00
C PRO A 230 21.70 2.16 4.26
N ALA A 231 20.69 1.35 4.59
CA ALA A 231 20.72 0.43 5.73
C ALA A 231 21.59 -0.82 5.46
N LEU A 232 22.00 -1.05 4.20
CA LEU A 232 22.79 -2.21 3.81
C LEU A 232 24.26 -1.82 3.58
N ALA A 233 25.17 -2.71 3.97
CA ALA A 233 26.60 -2.47 3.81
C ALA A 233 27.08 -2.51 2.34
N GLN A 234 26.31 -3.15 1.46
CA GLN A 234 26.58 -3.28 0.03
C GLN A 234 25.28 -3.24 -0.76
N PRO A 235 25.28 -2.69 -1.98
CA PRO A 235 24.10 -2.69 -2.83
C PRO A 235 23.60 -4.09 -3.14
N LYS A 236 22.28 -4.26 -3.18
CA LYS A 236 21.65 -5.50 -3.68
C LYS A 236 21.83 -5.57 -5.20
N ARG A 237 21.75 -6.79 -5.76
CA ARG A 237 21.93 -7.04 -7.21
C ARG A 237 20.62 -7.41 -7.89
N HIS A 238 19.62 -6.56 -7.74
CA HIS A 238 18.27 -6.75 -8.28
C HIS A 238 18.24 -6.74 -9.82
N ARG A 239 18.88 -5.77 -10.47
CA ARG A 239 18.97 -5.70 -11.94
C ARG A 239 19.71 -6.89 -12.52
N GLU A 240 20.78 -7.35 -11.87
CA GLU A 240 21.50 -8.54 -12.30
C GLU A 240 20.60 -9.79 -12.22
N PHE A 241 19.86 -9.95 -11.13
CA PHE A 241 18.90 -11.04 -10.99
C PHE A 241 17.84 -10.99 -12.10
N LEU A 242 17.22 -9.83 -12.33
CA LEU A 242 16.15 -9.66 -13.32
C LEU A 242 16.61 -9.82 -14.78
N THR A 243 17.90 -9.61 -15.07
CA THR A 243 18.44 -9.68 -16.44
C THR A 243 19.16 -10.99 -16.74
N LYS A 244 19.87 -11.58 -15.77
CA LYS A 244 20.72 -12.76 -15.99
C LYS A 244 20.18 -14.03 -15.33
N THR A 245 19.49 -13.90 -14.20
CA THR A 245 19.04 -15.06 -13.41
C THR A 245 17.60 -15.42 -13.71
N ALA A 246 16.71 -14.43 -13.74
CA ALA A 246 15.34 -14.58 -14.17
C ALA A 246 15.31 -14.82 -15.68
N LYS A 247 15.03 -16.06 -16.08
CA LYS A 247 14.90 -16.42 -17.50
C LYS A 247 13.45 -16.29 -17.91
N PHE A 248 13.16 -15.33 -18.78
CA PHE A 248 11.88 -15.30 -19.47
C PHE A 248 11.78 -16.51 -20.40
N LYS A 249 10.77 -17.35 -20.15
CA LYS A 249 10.61 -18.62 -20.84
C LYS A 249 9.34 -18.59 -21.67
N GLU A 250 9.54 -18.49 -22.98
CA GLU A 250 8.45 -18.50 -23.96
C GLU A 250 8.08 -19.96 -24.27
N VAL A 251 6.87 -20.37 -23.87
CA VAL A 251 6.36 -21.70 -24.22
C VAL A 251 6.02 -21.78 -25.71
N ILE A 252 5.56 -20.67 -26.28
CA ILE A 252 5.39 -20.44 -27.71
C ILE A 252 5.96 -19.05 -27.97
N PRO A 253 6.68 -18.83 -29.09
CA PRO A 253 7.22 -17.51 -29.42
C PRO A 253 6.13 -16.44 -29.42
N ILE A 254 6.29 -15.41 -28.60
CA ILE A 254 5.35 -14.28 -28.56
C ILE A 254 5.80 -13.26 -29.61
N THR A 255 5.02 -13.14 -30.70
CA THR A 255 5.36 -12.23 -31.81
C THR A 255 4.98 -10.78 -31.53
N ASP A 256 3.98 -10.57 -30.67
CA ASP A 256 3.54 -9.24 -30.23
C ASP A 256 4.52 -8.65 -29.21
N SER A 257 5.18 -7.55 -29.61
CA SER A 257 6.13 -6.83 -28.76
C SER A 257 5.47 -6.15 -27.56
N GLU A 258 4.22 -5.68 -27.70
CA GLU A 258 3.47 -5.02 -26.63
C GLU A 258 3.08 -6.02 -25.54
N LEU A 259 2.58 -7.19 -25.94
CA LEU A 259 2.30 -8.29 -25.00
C LEU A 259 3.57 -8.69 -24.26
N ARG A 260 4.68 -8.86 -24.97
CA ARG A 260 5.98 -9.20 -24.36
C ARG A 260 6.43 -8.12 -23.37
N GLN A 261 6.30 -6.85 -23.73
CA GLN A 261 6.63 -5.73 -22.84
C GLN A 261 5.76 -5.75 -21.58
N LYS A 262 4.45 -5.99 -21.72
CA LYS A 262 3.51 -6.12 -20.60
C LYS A 262 3.84 -7.28 -19.67
N ILE A 263 4.23 -8.44 -20.20
CA ILE A 263 4.66 -9.58 -19.38
C ILE A 263 5.92 -9.22 -18.58
N HIS A 264 6.93 -8.63 -19.22
CA HIS A 264 8.14 -8.19 -18.53
C HIS A 264 7.86 -7.11 -17.49
N GLN A 265 7.03 -6.11 -17.82
CA GLN A 265 6.61 -5.06 -16.88
C GLN A 265 5.93 -5.68 -15.66
N THR A 266 4.96 -6.58 -15.87
CA THR A 266 4.24 -7.27 -14.78
C THR A 266 5.19 -8.03 -13.87
N TYR A 267 6.11 -8.80 -14.43
CA TYR A 267 7.09 -9.55 -13.65
C TYR A 267 8.01 -8.62 -12.83
N ARG A 268 8.54 -7.56 -13.45
CA ARG A 268 9.43 -6.61 -12.78
C ARG A 268 8.70 -5.84 -11.66
N VAL A 269 7.46 -5.40 -11.89
CA VAL A 269 6.66 -4.70 -10.87
C VAL A 269 6.28 -5.64 -9.72
N GLN A 270 5.89 -6.89 -10.02
CA GLN A 270 5.66 -7.91 -9.00
C GLN A 270 6.93 -8.19 -8.18
N TYR A 271 8.11 -8.21 -8.81
CA TYR A 271 9.39 -8.34 -8.10
C TYR A 271 9.67 -7.15 -7.17
N ILE A 272 9.40 -5.92 -7.62
CA ILE A 272 9.50 -4.72 -6.77
C ILE A 272 8.58 -4.87 -5.55
N GLN A 273 7.33 -5.28 -5.74
CA GLN A 273 6.37 -5.50 -4.66
C GLN A 273 6.81 -6.60 -3.69
N ASP A 274 7.15 -7.78 -4.19
CA ASP A 274 7.31 -8.96 -3.33
C ASP A 274 8.71 -9.06 -2.70
N VAL A 275 9.74 -8.55 -3.39
CA VAL A 275 11.16 -8.75 -3.00
C VAL A 275 11.81 -7.47 -2.49
N ILE A 276 11.51 -6.33 -3.11
CA ILE A 276 12.14 -5.06 -2.75
C ILE A 276 11.35 -4.36 -1.63
N LEU A 277 10.03 -4.32 -1.76
CA LEU A 277 9.11 -3.68 -0.80
C LEU A 277 8.15 -4.70 -0.15
N PRO A 278 8.64 -5.78 0.47
CA PRO A 278 7.77 -6.80 1.05
C PRO A 278 6.86 -6.17 2.11
N THR A 279 5.55 -6.33 1.96
CA THR A 279 4.57 -5.78 2.91
C THR A 279 4.80 -6.38 4.30
N PRO A 280 5.11 -5.57 5.33
CA PRO A 280 5.30 -6.05 6.68
C PRO A 280 3.93 -6.34 7.31
N SER A 281 3.49 -7.59 7.20
CA SER A 281 2.29 -8.16 7.84
C SER A 281 0.95 -8.01 7.11
N VAL A 282 0.08 -8.96 7.43
CA VAL A 282 -1.29 -9.19 6.92
C VAL A 282 -2.31 -8.14 7.41
N PHE A 283 -1.86 -7.09 8.10
CA PHE A 283 -2.72 -6.08 8.72
C PHE A 283 -2.66 -4.70 8.04
N GLU A 284 -1.76 -4.50 7.06
CA GLU A 284 -1.64 -3.26 6.27
C GLU A 284 -2.06 -3.48 4.81
N ASP A 285 -3.28 -4.01 4.59
CA ASP A 285 -3.83 -4.32 3.26
C ASP A 285 -3.89 -3.12 2.27
N ASN A 286 -3.56 -1.89 2.71
CA ASN A 286 -3.71 -0.67 1.92
C ASN A 286 -2.42 0.10 1.60
N PHE A 287 -1.23 -0.32 2.04
CA PHE A 287 -0.03 0.53 1.90
C PHE A 287 0.43 0.75 0.44
N LEU A 288 0.17 -0.22 -0.44
CA LEU A 288 0.51 -0.18 -1.88
C LEU A 288 -0.66 -0.68 -2.76
N SER A 289 -1.89 -0.32 -2.38
CA SER A 289 -3.11 -0.76 -3.10
C SER A 289 -3.09 -0.42 -4.59
N THR A 290 -2.61 0.76 -4.97
CA THR A 290 -2.49 1.19 -6.37
C THR A 290 -1.46 0.34 -7.13
N LEU A 291 -0.38 -0.09 -6.47
CA LEU A 291 0.63 -0.96 -7.08
C LEU A 291 0.05 -2.35 -7.36
N THR A 292 -0.69 -2.90 -6.38
CA THR A 292 -1.44 -4.15 -6.54
C THR A 292 -2.46 -4.03 -7.68
N SER A 293 -3.19 -2.91 -7.76
CA SER A 293 -4.11 -2.64 -8.87
C SER A 293 -3.39 -2.55 -10.22
N PHE A 294 -2.21 -1.92 -10.28
CA PHE A 294 -1.41 -1.84 -11.51
C PHE A 294 -1.04 -3.24 -12.02
N ILE A 295 -0.54 -4.11 -11.13
CA ILE A 295 -0.23 -5.51 -11.46
C ILE A 295 -1.50 -6.24 -11.92
N PHE A 296 -2.62 -6.04 -11.22
CA PHE A 296 -3.90 -6.65 -11.56
C PHE A 296 -4.35 -6.27 -12.98
N PHE A 297 -4.34 -4.98 -13.34
CA PHE A 297 -4.74 -4.52 -14.66
C PHE A 297 -3.84 -5.06 -15.76
N ASN A 298 -2.52 -5.08 -15.54
CA ASN A 298 -1.60 -5.70 -16.48
C ASN A 298 -1.88 -7.20 -16.70
N LYS A 299 -2.21 -7.96 -15.64
CA LYS A 299 -2.59 -9.38 -15.76
C LYS A 299 -3.86 -9.56 -16.60
N VAL A 300 -4.84 -8.68 -16.42
CA VAL A 300 -6.09 -8.68 -17.22
C VAL A 300 -5.77 -8.40 -18.70
N GLU A 301 -4.92 -7.42 -18.99
CA GLU A 301 -4.52 -7.09 -20.36
C GLU A 301 -3.75 -8.24 -21.02
N ILE A 302 -2.76 -8.82 -20.33
CA ILE A 302 -2.01 -9.99 -20.82
C ILE A 302 -2.97 -11.13 -21.20
N VAL A 303 -3.95 -11.42 -20.34
CA VAL A 303 -4.92 -12.48 -20.63
C VAL A 303 -5.78 -12.15 -21.83
N SER A 304 -6.20 -10.89 -21.95
CA SER A 304 -7.04 -10.43 -23.06
C SER A 304 -6.30 -10.50 -24.40
N MET A 305 -5.05 -10.02 -24.45
CA MET A 305 -4.20 -10.09 -25.65
C MET A 305 -3.93 -11.54 -26.09
N LEU A 306 -3.61 -12.42 -25.14
CA LEU A 306 -3.41 -13.85 -25.42
C LEU A 306 -4.71 -14.55 -25.85
N GLN A 307 -5.85 -14.15 -25.30
CA GLN A 307 -7.16 -14.70 -25.69
C GLN A 307 -7.55 -14.30 -27.10
N GLU A 308 -7.20 -13.10 -27.54
CA GLU A 308 -7.46 -12.59 -28.89
C GLU A 308 -6.48 -13.15 -29.93
N ASP A 309 -5.30 -13.61 -29.53
CA ASP A 309 -4.35 -14.31 -30.41
C ASP A 309 -4.75 -15.78 -30.64
N GLU A 310 -5.68 -15.98 -31.57
CA GLU A 310 -6.15 -17.32 -31.99
C GLU A 310 -5.00 -18.22 -32.45
N LYS A 311 -3.95 -17.66 -33.07
CA LYS A 311 -2.82 -18.45 -33.59
C LYS A 311 -1.98 -18.98 -32.45
N PHE A 312 -1.63 -18.12 -31.50
CA PHE A 312 -0.88 -18.50 -30.31
C PHE A 312 -1.60 -19.61 -29.56
N LEU A 313 -2.88 -19.43 -29.21
CA LEU A 313 -3.61 -20.44 -28.45
C LEU A 313 -3.77 -21.75 -29.23
N SER A 314 -4.09 -21.68 -30.54
CA SER A 314 -4.18 -22.88 -31.37
C SER A 314 -2.86 -23.66 -31.42
N GLU A 315 -1.72 -22.96 -31.46
CA GLU A 315 -0.40 -23.59 -31.43
C GLU A 315 -0.09 -24.22 -30.07
N VAL A 316 -0.43 -23.55 -28.96
CA VAL A 316 -0.29 -24.11 -27.60
C VAL A 316 -1.07 -25.43 -27.51
N PHE A 317 -2.33 -25.48 -27.96
CA PHE A 317 -3.15 -26.69 -27.92
C PHE A 317 -2.67 -27.79 -28.86
N ALA A 318 -2.22 -27.43 -30.06
CA ALA A 318 -1.63 -28.38 -31.00
C ALA A 318 -0.39 -29.06 -30.38
N GLN A 319 0.54 -28.29 -29.79
CA GLN A 319 1.72 -28.88 -29.14
C GLN A 319 1.37 -29.65 -27.87
N LEU A 320 0.36 -29.23 -27.11
CA LEU A 320 -0.06 -29.93 -25.89
C LEU A 320 -0.63 -31.33 -26.20
N THR A 321 -1.35 -31.47 -27.31
CA THR A 321 -2.02 -32.71 -27.73
C THR A 321 -1.20 -33.59 -28.68
N ASP A 322 -0.10 -33.07 -29.23
CA ASP A 322 0.79 -33.82 -30.10
C ASP A 322 1.56 -34.89 -29.30
N GLU A 323 1.42 -36.16 -29.70
CA GLU A 323 2.12 -37.31 -29.11
C GLU A 323 3.64 -37.20 -29.24
N SER A 324 4.13 -36.43 -30.23
CA SER A 324 5.56 -36.23 -30.47
C SER A 324 6.19 -35.14 -29.60
N THR A 325 5.38 -34.37 -28.86
CA THR A 325 5.89 -33.35 -27.93
C THR A 325 6.62 -34.02 -26.77
N ASP A 326 7.84 -33.53 -26.49
CA ASP A 326 8.66 -33.99 -25.38
C ASP A 326 8.03 -33.68 -24.01
N ASP A 327 8.28 -34.52 -23.01
CA ASP A 327 7.68 -34.39 -21.67
C ASP A 327 8.05 -33.09 -20.96
N ASP A 328 9.28 -32.58 -21.13
CA ASP A 328 9.67 -31.29 -20.55
C ASP A 328 8.90 -30.15 -21.22
N LYS A 329 8.75 -30.19 -22.55
CA LYS A 329 7.98 -29.20 -23.29
C LYS A 329 6.50 -29.24 -22.93
N ARG A 330 5.93 -30.44 -22.80
CA ARG A 330 4.54 -30.64 -22.38
C ARG A 330 4.31 -30.07 -20.98
N ARG A 331 5.23 -30.31 -20.03
CA ARG A 331 5.18 -29.73 -18.67
C ARG A 331 5.21 -28.20 -18.69
N GLU A 332 6.00 -27.60 -19.57
CA GLU A 332 6.02 -26.14 -19.74
C GLU A 332 4.68 -25.59 -20.22
N LEU A 333 4.09 -26.21 -21.25
CA LEU A 333 2.78 -25.81 -21.78
C LEU A 333 1.68 -25.93 -20.71
N VAL A 334 1.72 -26.98 -19.89
CA VAL A 334 0.79 -27.16 -18.77
C VAL A 334 0.98 -26.10 -17.70
N ASN A 335 2.22 -25.76 -17.34
CA ASN A 335 2.49 -24.68 -16.39
C ASN A 335 2.02 -23.33 -16.91
N PHE A 336 2.22 -23.05 -18.20
CA PHE A 336 1.65 -21.87 -18.86
C PHE A 336 0.13 -21.85 -18.73
N PHE A 337 -0.57 -22.94 -19.07
CA PHE A 337 -2.03 -23.01 -18.93
C PHE A 337 -2.50 -22.82 -17.49
N LYS A 338 -1.77 -23.39 -16.53
CA LYS A 338 -2.07 -23.21 -15.10
C LYS A 338 -1.99 -21.74 -14.72
N GLU A 339 -0.95 -21.03 -15.13
CA GLU A 339 -0.81 -19.59 -14.87
C GLU A 339 -1.85 -18.76 -15.63
N PHE A 340 -2.11 -19.09 -16.89
CA PHE A 340 -3.11 -18.43 -17.73
C PHE A 340 -4.53 -18.55 -17.14
N CYS A 341 -4.89 -19.75 -16.66
CA CYS A 341 -6.14 -19.98 -15.92
C CYS A 341 -6.15 -19.34 -14.54
N ALA A 342 -5.01 -19.19 -13.87
CA ALA A 342 -4.94 -18.47 -12.60
C ALA A 342 -5.20 -16.97 -12.81
N PHE A 343 -4.61 -16.38 -13.86
CA PHE A 343 -4.87 -14.97 -14.19
C PHE A 343 -6.30 -14.76 -14.69
N SER A 344 -6.93 -15.73 -15.37
CA SER A 344 -8.32 -15.56 -15.80
C SER A 344 -9.32 -15.41 -14.64
N GLN A 345 -8.94 -15.80 -13.41
CA GLN A 345 -9.74 -15.56 -12.21
C GLN A 345 -9.86 -14.07 -11.85
N THR A 346 -8.92 -13.23 -12.31
CA THR A 346 -8.94 -11.78 -12.11
C THR A 346 -9.85 -11.06 -13.11
N LEU A 347 -10.33 -11.75 -14.15
CA LEU A 347 -11.24 -11.17 -15.14
C LEU A 347 -12.63 -10.93 -14.57
N GLN A 348 -13.31 -9.92 -15.12
CA GLN A 348 -14.74 -9.72 -14.87
C GLN A 348 -15.55 -10.94 -15.36
N PRO A 349 -16.71 -11.25 -14.74
CA PRO A 349 -17.47 -12.48 -15.04
C PRO A 349 -17.74 -12.70 -16.53
N GLN A 350 -18.10 -11.65 -17.27
CA GLN A 350 -18.38 -11.74 -18.72
C GLN A 350 -17.15 -12.14 -19.54
N ASN A 351 -15.99 -11.51 -19.26
CA ASN A 351 -14.74 -11.81 -19.94
C ASN A 351 -14.23 -13.21 -19.56
N ARG A 352 -14.44 -13.61 -18.30
CA ARG A 352 -14.12 -14.95 -17.82
C ARG A 352 -14.96 -16.03 -18.51
N ASP A 353 -16.24 -15.78 -18.73
CA ASP A 353 -17.11 -16.70 -19.50
C ASP A 353 -16.66 -16.80 -20.96
N ALA A 354 -16.27 -15.67 -21.58
CA ALA A 354 -15.72 -15.67 -22.92
C ALA A 354 -14.40 -16.46 -23.00
N PHE A 355 -13.51 -16.27 -22.02
CA PHE A 355 -12.25 -17.00 -21.90
C PHE A 355 -12.46 -18.51 -21.86
N PHE A 356 -13.34 -19.00 -20.98
CA PHE A 356 -13.60 -20.43 -20.88
C PHE A 356 -14.29 -21.00 -22.12
N LYS A 357 -15.12 -20.22 -22.82
CA LYS A 357 -15.68 -20.62 -24.12
C LYS A 357 -14.59 -20.77 -25.18
N THR A 358 -13.63 -19.84 -25.25
CA THR A 358 -12.49 -19.94 -26.16
C THR A 358 -11.68 -21.22 -25.88
N LEU A 359 -11.32 -21.48 -24.63
CA LEU A 359 -10.59 -22.71 -24.25
C LEU A 359 -11.38 -23.99 -24.56
N ALA A 360 -12.69 -23.98 -24.31
CA ALA A 360 -13.56 -25.13 -24.63
C ALA A 360 -13.59 -25.41 -26.14
N ASN A 361 -13.71 -24.36 -26.96
CA ASN A 361 -13.73 -24.49 -28.42
C ASN A 361 -12.39 -24.99 -28.99
N LEU A 362 -11.27 -24.66 -28.34
CA LEU A 362 -9.94 -25.13 -28.71
C LEU A 362 -9.60 -26.54 -28.18
N GLY A 363 -10.50 -27.16 -27.42
CA GLY A 363 -10.35 -28.55 -26.98
C GLY A 363 -9.53 -28.74 -25.70
N ILE A 364 -9.68 -27.84 -24.71
CA ILE A 364 -9.00 -27.98 -23.41
C ILE A 364 -9.31 -29.29 -22.67
N LEU A 365 -10.53 -29.83 -22.78
CA LEU A 365 -10.90 -31.07 -22.10
C LEU A 365 -10.11 -32.28 -22.65
N PRO A 366 -10.11 -32.56 -23.97
CA PRO A 366 -9.22 -33.57 -24.55
C PRO A 366 -7.75 -33.36 -24.20
N ALA A 367 -7.28 -32.11 -24.20
CA ALA A 367 -5.88 -31.83 -23.90
C ALA A 367 -5.51 -32.17 -22.44
N LEU A 368 -6.42 -31.95 -21.49
CA LEU A 368 -6.22 -32.33 -20.08
C LEU A 368 -6.24 -33.85 -19.88
N GLU A 369 -7.06 -34.60 -20.64
CA GLU A 369 -7.08 -36.08 -20.58
C GLU A 369 -5.77 -36.72 -21.04
N ILE A 370 -5.04 -36.08 -21.97
CA ILE A 370 -3.74 -36.57 -22.46
C ILE A 370 -2.61 -36.31 -21.46
N VAL A 371 -2.75 -35.26 -20.64
CA VAL A 371 -1.73 -34.77 -19.71
C VAL A 371 -1.84 -35.42 -18.32
N MET A 372 -3.05 -35.82 -17.92
CA MET A 372 -3.35 -36.51 -16.65
C MET A 372 -3.06 -38.00 -16.71
#